data_AF-A0A923TVZ5-F1
#
_entry.id   AF-A0A923TVZ5-F1
#
_cell.length_a   1.000
_cell.length_b   1.000
_cell.length_c   1.000
_cell.angle_alpha   90.00
_cell.angle_beta   90.00
_cell.angle_gamma   90.00
#
_symmetry.space_group_name_H-M   'P 1'
#
loop_
_entity.id
_entity.type
_entity.pdbx_description
1 polymer ?
#
loop_
_entity_poly.entity_id
_entity_poly.type
_entity_poly.pdbx_seq_one_letter_code
_entity_poly.pdbx_strand_id
1 'polypeptide(L)'
;MTRATLVKDVAIKLAGTVAEQLIGREPNTGVGGDYEQSRDLIKRVALKGGLIPGISGALTDAQGEIVMNGKMHSAYDQFAEGVIIEATSMANAHLTAHWNEMVDVSRTLIQKGSISGKDYRAVVADAALKKRHYPYRPEMLKRALRRLDTHCTNLLMNESLE
;
A
#
# COMPACT_ATOMS: atom_id res chain seq x y z
N MET A 1 -20.45 -1.68 -6.44
CA MET A 1 -19.18 -2.17 -5.82
C MET A 1 -19.53 -2.88 -4.53
N THR A 2 -18.89 -3.99 -4.19
CA THR A 2 -19.14 -4.72 -2.93
C THR A 2 -18.09 -4.37 -1.89
N ARG A 3 -18.34 -4.70 -0.61
CA ARG A 3 -17.33 -4.59 0.46
C ARG A 3 -16.05 -5.36 0.11
N ALA A 4 -16.17 -6.57 -0.43
CA ALA A 4 -15.00 -7.37 -0.80
C ALA A 4 -14.14 -6.71 -1.90
N THR A 5 -14.78 -6.06 -2.89
CA THR A 5 -14.05 -5.27 -3.90
C THR A 5 -13.39 -4.04 -3.28
N LEU A 6 -14.10 -3.33 -2.39
CA LEU A 6 -13.53 -2.18 -1.67
C LEU A 6 -12.30 -2.57 -0.85
N VAL A 7 -12.37 -3.67 -0.10
CA VAL A 7 -11.23 -4.18 0.68
C VAL A 7 -10.03 -4.48 -0.22
N LYS A 8 -10.23 -5.08 -1.39
CA LYS A 8 -9.15 -5.34 -2.35
C LYS A 8 -8.51 -4.05 -2.86
N ASP A 9 -9.31 -3.06 -3.23
CA ASP A 9 -8.79 -1.79 -3.76
C ASP A 9 -8.05 -0.99 -2.68
N VAL A 10 -8.52 -1.03 -1.44
CA VAL A 10 -7.81 -0.45 -0.28
C VAL A 10 -6.52 -1.25 0.00
N ALA A 11 -6.54 -2.58 -0.12
CA ALA A 11 -5.35 -3.41 0.10
C ALA A 11 -4.24 -3.07 -0.92
N ILE A 12 -4.60 -2.79 -2.18
CA ILE A 12 -3.64 -2.34 -3.20
C ILE A 12 -3.00 -1.00 -2.82
N LYS A 13 -3.81 -0.05 -2.33
CA LYS A 13 -3.30 1.26 -1.88
C LYS A 13 -2.39 1.14 -0.67
N LEU A 14 -2.73 0.30 0.29
CA LEU A 14 -1.94 0.09 1.50
C LEU A 14 -0.75 -0.85 1.28
N ALA A 15 -0.63 -1.51 0.13
CA ALA A 15 0.41 -2.51 -0.12
C ALA A 15 1.83 -1.94 0.03
N GLY A 16 2.05 -0.68 -0.37
CA GLY A 16 3.34 0.00 -0.17
C GLY A 16 3.67 0.14 1.31
N THR A 17 2.77 0.74 2.08
CA THR A 17 2.87 0.87 3.53
C THR A 17 3.10 -0.49 4.23
N VAL A 18 2.35 -1.53 3.86
CA VAL A 18 2.50 -2.87 4.45
C VAL A 18 3.84 -3.50 4.09
N ALA A 19 4.32 -3.33 2.85
CA ALA A 19 5.65 -3.79 2.46
C ALA A 19 6.75 -3.10 3.28
N GLU A 20 6.62 -1.80 3.55
CA GLU A 20 7.54 -1.05 4.43
C GLU A 20 7.52 -1.55 5.88
N GLN A 21 6.34 -1.86 6.41
CA GLN A 21 6.20 -2.44 7.76
C GLN A 21 6.81 -3.84 7.86
N LEU A 22 6.60 -4.69 6.84
CA LEU A 22 7.19 -6.03 6.77
C LEU A 22 8.72 -6.01 6.81
N ILE A 23 9.35 -4.97 6.24
CA ILE A 23 10.80 -4.81 6.28
C ILE A 23 11.27 -4.07 7.53
N GLY A 24 10.35 -3.71 8.42
CA GLY A 24 10.58 -3.00 9.68
C GLY A 24 11.04 -1.56 9.49
N ARG A 25 10.65 -0.90 8.39
CA ARG A 25 10.87 0.54 8.19
C ARG A 25 9.91 1.31 9.10
N GLU A 26 10.37 2.42 9.65
CA GLU A 26 9.49 3.34 10.36
C GLU A 26 8.52 4.01 9.37
N PRO A 27 7.27 4.32 9.79
CA PRO A 27 6.32 5.02 8.96
C PRO A 27 6.90 6.35 8.44
N ASN A 28 6.76 6.61 7.14
CA ASN A 28 7.19 7.86 6.50
C ASN A 28 5.98 8.68 6.01
N THR A 29 6.23 9.84 5.40
CA THR A 29 5.17 10.72 4.88
C THR A 29 4.33 10.08 3.77
N GLY A 30 4.89 9.12 3.01
CA GLY A 30 4.17 8.33 2.01
C GLY A 30 3.05 7.49 2.62
N VAL A 31 3.29 6.95 3.83
CA VAL A 31 2.28 6.20 4.60
C VAL A 31 1.05 7.06 4.90
N GLY A 32 1.26 8.34 5.26
CA GLY A 32 0.16 9.28 5.51
C GLY A 32 -0.75 9.45 4.29
N GLY A 33 -0.14 9.61 3.11
CA GLY A 33 -0.86 9.74 1.84
C GLY A 33 -1.63 8.48 1.45
N ASP A 34 -1.07 7.29 1.68
CA ASP A 34 -1.75 6.02 1.38
C ASP A 34 -3.02 5.83 2.24
N TYR A 35 -2.96 6.16 3.53
CA TYR A 35 -4.10 6.08 4.43
C TYR A 35 -5.17 7.12 4.11
N GLU A 36 -4.78 8.35 3.78
CA GLU A 36 -5.72 9.41 3.39
C GLU A 36 -6.48 9.03 2.12
N GLN A 37 -5.78 8.61 1.06
CA GLN A 37 -6.41 8.15 -0.17
C GLN A 37 -7.31 6.93 0.03
N SER A 38 -6.93 6.04 0.96
CA SER A 38 -7.74 4.87 1.32
C SER A 38 -9.01 5.29 2.03
N ARG A 39 -8.94 6.23 2.99
CA ARG A 39 -10.11 6.80 3.67
C ARG A 39 -11.03 7.52 2.70
N ASP A 40 -10.50 8.29 1.77
CA ASP A 40 -11.30 8.97 0.74
C ASP A 40 -12.00 7.99 -0.21
N LEU A 41 -11.34 6.90 -0.59
CA LEU A 41 -11.96 5.83 -1.35
C LEU A 41 -13.09 5.18 -0.56
N ILE A 42 -12.86 4.85 0.71
CA ILE A 42 -13.87 4.26 1.61
C ILE A 42 -15.04 5.22 1.76
N LYS A 43 -14.82 6.49 2.06
CA LYS A 43 -15.86 7.53 2.17
C LYS A 43 -16.73 7.55 0.91
N ARG A 44 -16.12 7.69 -0.27
CA ARG A 44 -16.86 7.76 -1.53
C ARG A 44 -17.66 6.49 -1.82
N VAL A 45 -17.06 5.31 -1.65
CA VAL A 45 -17.69 4.04 -2.02
C VAL A 45 -18.72 3.60 -0.99
N ALA A 46 -18.43 3.74 0.30
CA ALA A 46 -19.30 3.28 1.36
C ALA A 46 -20.60 4.10 1.44
N LEU A 47 -20.50 5.41 1.23
CA LEU A 47 -21.64 6.33 1.33
C LEU A 47 -22.45 6.36 0.03
N LYS A 48 -21.80 6.47 -1.14
CA LYS A 48 -22.52 6.45 -2.43
C LYS A 48 -23.02 5.04 -2.79
N GLY A 49 -22.32 4.01 -2.35
CA GLY A 49 -22.66 2.61 -2.61
C GLY A 49 -23.60 1.98 -1.57
N GLY A 50 -23.98 2.73 -0.52
CA GLY A 50 -24.89 2.24 0.52
C GLY A 50 -24.36 1.03 1.28
N LEU A 51 -23.03 0.90 1.44
CA LEU A 51 -22.41 -0.25 2.08
C LEU A 51 -22.51 -0.24 3.61
N ILE A 52 -22.88 0.90 4.20
CA ILE A 52 -23.09 1.04 5.64
C ILE A 52 -24.60 1.04 5.92
N PRO A 53 -25.14 -0.02 6.54
CA PRO A 53 -26.55 -0.07 6.91
C PRO A 53 -26.93 1.13 7.78
N GLY A 54 -28.00 1.84 7.42
CA GLY A 54 -28.48 3.01 8.17
C GLY A 54 -27.80 4.35 7.85
N ILE A 55 -26.80 4.37 6.95
CA ILE A 55 -26.19 5.61 6.41
C ILE A 55 -26.53 5.78 4.91
N SER A 56 -27.32 4.88 4.35
CA SER A 56 -27.85 4.99 2.99
C SER A 56 -28.67 6.28 2.84
N GLY A 57 -28.23 7.18 1.95
CA GLY A 57 -28.89 8.48 1.71
C GLY A 57 -28.33 9.65 2.52
N ALA A 58 -27.08 9.54 3.00
CA ALA A 58 -26.40 10.68 3.64
C ALA A 58 -26.49 11.94 2.77
N LEU A 59 -26.93 13.04 3.38
CA LEU A 59 -27.11 14.32 2.70
C LEU A 59 -25.74 14.86 2.31
N THR A 60 -25.62 15.39 1.09
CA THR A 60 -24.46 16.19 0.70
C THR A 60 -24.77 17.66 0.91
N ASP A 61 -23.79 18.44 1.39
CA ASP A 61 -23.90 19.90 1.41
C ASP A 61 -23.81 20.49 0.00
N ALA A 62 -23.84 21.82 -0.08
CA ALA A 62 -23.78 22.54 -1.36
C ALA A 62 -22.43 22.37 -2.09
N GLN A 63 -21.40 21.90 -1.39
CA GLN A 63 -20.07 21.61 -1.93
C GLN A 63 -19.94 20.14 -2.34
N GLY A 64 -20.96 19.32 -2.11
CA GLY A 64 -20.96 17.89 -2.41
C GLY A 64 -20.33 17.03 -1.31
N GLU A 65 -20.01 17.61 -0.15
CA GLU A 65 -19.45 16.89 0.99
C GLU A 65 -20.55 16.20 1.78
N ILE A 66 -20.28 14.97 2.22
CA ILE A 66 -21.26 14.23 3.02
C ILE A 66 -21.39 14.87 4.40
N VAL A 67 -22.61 15.29 4.72
CA VAL A 67 -23.02 15.75 6.05
C VAL A 67 -23.34 14.53 6.91
N MET A 68 -22.53 14.29 7.94
CA MET A 68 -22.74 13.22 8.90
C MET A 68 -23.10 13.80 10.27
N ASN A 69 -24.11 13.22 10.92
CA ASN A 69 -24.32 13.46 12.35
C ASN A 69 -23.38 12.56 13.17
N GLY A 70 -23.29 12.79 14.49
CA GLY A 70 -22.36 12.03 15.36
C GLY A 70 -22.54 10.50 15.32
N LYS A 71 -23.78 10.00 15.14
CA LYS A 71 -24.03 8.56 15.00
C LYS A 71 -23.54 8.01 13.65
N MET A 72 -23.74 8.77 12.58
CA MET A 72 -23.24 8.42 11.24
C MET A 72 -21.72 8.45 11.19
N HIS A 73 -21.09 9.43 11.84
CA HIS A 73 -19.62 9.48 11.97
C HIS A 73 -19.08 8.22 12.64
N SER A 74 -19.62 7.85 13.80
CA SER A 74 -19.17 6.66 14.52
C SER A 74 -19.35 5.38 13.71
N ALA A 75 -20.48 5.21 13.03
CA ALA A 75 -20.72 4.05 12.19
C ALA A 75 -19.83 4.02 10.93
N TYR A 76 -19.52 5.19 10.35
CA TYR A 76 -18.54 5.31 9.28
C TYR A 76 -17.13 4.96 9.75
N ASP A 77 -16.68 5.49 10.89
CA ASP A 77 -15.35 5.25 11.42
C ASP A 77 -15.13 3.76 11.72
N GLN A 78 -16.10 3.10 12.35
CA GLN A 78 -16.07 1.66 12.60
C GLN A 78 -16.01 0.85 11.28
N PHE A 79 -16.79 1.25 10.28
CA PHE A 79 -16.77 0.60 8.98
C PHE A 79 -15.41 0.78 8.29
N ALA A 80 -14.89 2.02 8.28
CA ALA A 80 -13.63 2.35 7.65
C ALA A 80 -12.45 1.65 8.32
N GLU A 81 -12.42 1.63 9.64
CA GLU A 81 -11.43 0.88 10.43
C GLU A 81 -11.50 -0.61 10.09
N GLY A 82 -12.70 -1.20 10.06
CA GLY A 82 -12.89 -2.60 9.67
C GLY A 82 -12.35 -2.91 8.26
N VAL A 83 -12.63 -2.04 7.28
CA VAL A 83 -12.09 -2.18 5.92
C VAL A 83 -10.57 -2.06 5.89
N ILE A 84 -9.99 -1.10 6.62
CA ILE A 84 -8.54 -0.89 6.67
C ILE A 84 -7.84 -2.09 7.32
N ILE A 85 -8.38 -2.64 8.41
CA ILE A 85 -7.83 -3.82 9.08
C ILE A 85 -7.86 -5.03 8.14
N GLU A 86 -9.01 -5.30 7.50
CA GLU A 86 -9.15 -6.40 6.54
C GLU A 86 -8.20 -6.23 5.33
N ALA A 87 -8.09 -5.01 4.80
CA ALA A 87 -7.22 -4.70 3.68
C ALA A 87 -5.74 -4.85 4.04
N THR A 88 -5.33 -4.37 5.22
CA THR A 88 -3.97 -4.52 5.75
C THR A 88 -3.63 -6.00 5.93
N SER A 89 -4.54 -6.78 6.51
CA SER A 89 -4.38 -8.23 6.68
C SER A 89 -4.23 -8.93 5.33
N MET A 90 -5.07 -8.59 4.36
CA MET A 90 -5.02 -9.14 3.00
C MET A 90 -3.71 -8.79 2.29
N ALA A 91 -3.28 -7.53 2.33
CA ALA A 91 -2.02 -7.09 1.76
C ALA A 91 -0.83 -7.82 2.41
N ASN A 92 -0.84 -7.93 3.75
CA ASN A 92 0.21 -8.62 4.48
C ASN A 92 0.30 -10.10 4.10
N ALA A 93 -0.84 -10.81 4.06
CA ALA A 93 -0.89 -12.21 3.65
C ALA A 93 -0.39 -12.39 2.21
N HIS A 94 -0.79 -11.52 1.29
CA HIS A 94 -0.39 -11.58 -0.11
C HIS A 94 1.11 -11.30 -0.29
N LEU A 95 1.62 -10.22 0.31
CA LEU A 95 3.04 -9.86 0.25
C LEU A 95 3.94 -10.91 0.92
N THR A 96 3.47 -11.53 2.00
CA THR A 96 4.20 -12.63 2.65
C THR A 96 4.24 -13.88 1.76
N ALA A 97 3.11 -14.24 1.13
CA ALA A 97 3.04 -15.38 0.23
C ALA A 97 3.91 -15.20 -1.03
N HIS A 98 3.99 -13.96 -1.54
CA HIS A 98 4.73 -13.59 -2.75
C HIS A 98 6.04 -12.84 -2.43
N TRP A 99 6.62 -13.08 -1.25
CA TRP A 99 7.77 -12.33 -0.75
C TRP A 99 8.97 -12.34 -1.72
N ASN A 100 9.28 -13.50 -2.30
CA ASN A 100 10.42 -13.64 -3.20
C ASN A 100 10.22 -12.87 -4.50
N GLU A 101 8.99 -12.87 -5.03
CA GLU A 101 8.62 -12.10 -6.22
C GLU A 101 8.77 -10.61 -5.94
N MET A 102 8.26 -10.13 -4.80
CA MET A 102 8.38 -8.75 -4.36
C MET A 102 9.86 -8.31 -4.26
N VAL A 103 10.73 -9.14 -3.65
CA VAL A 103 12.16 -8.84 -3.52
C VAL A 103 12.85 -8.75 -4.88
N ASP A 104 12.59 -9.70 -5.79
CA ASP A 104 13.24 -9.72 -7.11
C ASP A 104 12.76 -8.57 -8.00
N VAL A 105 11.46 -8.22 -7.95
CA VAL A 105 10.93 -7.02 -8.61
C VAL A 105 11.56 -5.76 -8.04
N SER A 106 11.65 -5.65 -6.70
CA SER A 106 12.23 -4.46 -6.04
C SER A 106 13.70 -4.28 -6.42
N ARG A 107 14.49 -5.35 -6.44
CA ARG A 107 15.89 -5.31 -6.89
C ARG A 107 16.01 -4.87 -8.35
N THR A 108 15.16 -5.40 -9.22
CA THR A 108 15.16 -5.01 -10.63
C THR A 108 14.83 -3.53 -10.78
N LEU A 109 13.84 -3.04 -10.04
CA LEU A 109 13.45 -1.64 -10.05
C LEU A 109 14.57 -0.73 -9.55
N ILE A 110 15.22 -1.10 -8.46
CA ILE A 110 16.39 -0.39 -7.91
C ILE A 110 17.53 -0.31 -8.93
N GLN A 111 17.81 -1.41 -9.64
CA GLN A 111 18.92 -1.48 -10.59
C GLN A 111 18.65 -0.69 -11.88
N LYS A 112 17.39 -0.65 -12.33
CA LYS A 112 17.01 -0.06 -13.63
C LYS A 112 16.35 1.31 -13.52
N GLY A 113 15.96 1.74 -12.32
CA GLY A 113 15.16 2.95 -12.08
C GLY A 113 13.69 2.84 -12.50
N SER A 114 13.36 1.95 -13.44
CA SER A 114 11.98 1.68 -13.89
C SER A 114 11.82 0.24 -14.36
N ILE A 115 10.58 -0.25 -14.39
CA ILE A 115 10.26 -1.59 -14.91
C ILE A 115 9.00 -1.51 -15.77
N SER A 116 9.08 -2.04 -17.00
CA SER A 116 7.90 -2.15 -17.86
C SER A 116 6.97 -3.27 -17.38
N GLY A 117 5.69 -3.23 -17.76
CA GLY A 117 4.76 -4.31 -17.42
C GLY A 117 5.18 -5.68 -17.99
N LYS A 118 5.87 -5.70 -19.14
CA LYS A 118 6.42 -6.94 -19.73
C LYS A 118 7.56 -7.49 -18.87
N ASP A 119 8.49 -6.63 -18.46
CA ASP A 119 9.64 -7.02 -17.64
C ASP A 119 9.20 -7.44 -16.22
N TYR A 120 8.22 -6.76 -15.65
CA TYR A 120 7.61 -7.13 -14.37
C TYR A 120 7.11 -8.58 -14.40
N ARG A 121 6.32 -8.93 -15.42
CA ARG A 121 5.80 -10.31 -15.58
C ARG A 121 6.92 -11.34 -15.75
N ALA A 122 7.98 -10.98 -16.47
CA ALA A 122 9.12 -11.86 -16.66
C ALA A 122 9.86 -12.12 -15.33
N VAL A 123 10.07 -11.09 -14.50
CA VAL A 123 10.70 -11.21 -13.18
C VAL A 123 9.85 -12.06 -12.24
N VAL A 124 8.55 -11.83 -12.20
CA VAL A 124 7.62 -12.61 -11.36
C VAL A 124 7.60 -14.09 -11.76
N ALA A 125 7.51 -14.39 -13.06
CA ALA A 125 7.54 -15.77 -13.56
C ALA A 125 8.86 -16.48 -13.22
N ASP A 126 9.99 -15.77 -13.36
CA ASP A 126 11.31 -16.28 -13.01
C ASP A 126 11.45 -16.56 -11.50
N ALA A 127 10.94 -15.65 -10.65
CA ALA A 127 10.94 -15.81 -9.19
C ALA A 127 10.12 -17.04 -8.74
N ALA A 128 8.96 -17.26 -9.35
CA ALA A 128 8.11 -18.42 -9.08
C ALA A 128 8.81 -19.75 -9.44
N LEU A 129 9.58 -19.78 -10.53
CA LEU A 129 10.29 -20.97 -10.99
C LEU A 129 11.52 -21.30 -10.13
N LYS A 130 12.26 -20.29 -9.67
CA LYS A 130 13.57 -20.50 -9.07
C LYS A 130 13.55 -21.02 -7.63
N LYS A 131 12.37 -21.18 -6.99
CA LYS A 131 12.20 -21.61 -5.58
C LYS A 131 13.21 -20.95 -4.62
N ARG A 132 13.66 -19.72 -4.92
CA ARG A 132 14.65 -19.02 -4.11
C ARG A 132 13.98 -18.71 -2.79
N HIS A 133 14.48 -19.26 -1.71
CA HIS A 133 14.02 -18.87 -0.39
C HIS A 133 14.81 -17.64 0.04
N TYR A 134 14.24 -16.45 -0.11
CA TYR A 134 14.69 -15.32 0.69
C TYR A 134 14.06 -15.51 2.07
N PRO A 135 14.82 -15.94 3.09
CA PRO A 135 14.24 -16.05 4.42
C PRO A 135 13.72 -14.66 4.80
N TYR A 136 12.48 -14.60 5.27
CA TYR A 136 11.93 -13.37 5.83
C TYR A 136 12.83 -12.93 6.98
N ARG A 137 13.69 -11.96 6.69
CA ARG A 137 14.66 -11.37 7.62
C ARG A 137 14.60 -9.87 7.39
N PRO A 138 13.71 -9.15 8.10
CA PRO A 138 13.55 -7.70 7.99
C PRO A 138 14.90 -6.97 8.01
N GLU A 139 15.84 -7.48 8.82
CA GLU A 139 17.19 -6.94 8.98
C GLU A 139 18.10 -7.02 7.74
N MET A 140 17.89 -7.98 6.83
CA MET A 140 18.69 -8.05 5.59
C MET A 140 18.25 -6.99 4.57
N LEU A 141 16.94 -6.73 4.47
CA LEU A 141 16.43 -5.69 3.57
C LEU A 141 16.77 -4.29 4.10
N LYS A 142 16.70 -4.07 5.42
CA LYS A 142 17.19 -2.83 6.07
C LYS A 142 18.66 -2.55 5.76
N ARG A 143 19.52 -3.57 5.69
CA ARG A 143 20.93 -3.40 5.31
C ARG A 143 21.10 -3.08 3.82
N ALA A 144 20.30 -3.71 2.96
CA ALA A 144 20.33 -3.45 1.51
C ALA A 144 19.83 -2.04 1.16
N LEU A 145 18.75 -1.58 1.80
CA LEU A 145 18.19 -0.24 1.61
C LEU A 145 19.10 0.86 2.17
N ARG A 146 19.73 0.65 3.33
CA ARG A 146 20.76 1.59 3.85
C ARG A 146 21.92 1.78 2.87
N ARG A 147 22.34 0.72 2.17
CA ARG A 147 23.39 0.84 1.14
C ARG A 147 22.94 1.66 -0.06
N LEU A 148 21.65 1.63 -0.41
CA LEU A 148 21.08 2.46 -1.49
C LEU A 148 21.02 3.94 -1.11
N ASP A 149 20.57 4.26 0.12
CA ASP A 149 20.59 5.65 0.60
C ASP A 149 22.02 6.22 0.61
N THR A 150 23.00 5.41 1.02
CA THR A 150 24.41 5.82 1.00
C THR A 150 24.92 6.03 -0.43
N HIS A 151 24.49 5.20 -1.39
CA HIS A 151 24.89 5.32 -2.79
C HIS A 151 24.24 6.52 -3.49
N CYS A 152 22.96 6.80 -3.22
CA CYS A 152 22.25 7.99 -3.70
C CYS A 152 22.82 9.27 -3.11
N THR A 153 23.22 9.28 -1.83
CA THR A 153 23.85 10.45 -1.20
C THR A 153 25.23 10.73 -1.80
N ASN A 154 26.01 9.69 -2.09
CA ASN A 154 27.33 9.85 -2.72
C ASN A 154 27.24 10.28 -4.19
N LEU A 155 26.20 9.87 -4.93
CA LEU A 155 25.95 10.36 -6.29
C LEU A 155 25.59 11.85 -6.29
N LEU A 156 24.73 12.30 -5.38
CA LEU A 156 24.34 13.71 -5.25
C LEU A 156 25.49 14.62 -4.79
N MET A 157 26.41 14.11 -3.96
CA MET A 157 27.59 14.88 -3.53
C MET A 157 28.67 15.00 -4.62
N ASN A 158 28.77 14.04 -5.54
CA ASN A 158 29.72 14.12 -6.65
C ASN A 158 29.24 15.00 -7.80
N GLU A 159 27.93 15.18 -7.99
CA GLU A 159 27.37 16.11 -8.99
C GLU A 159 27.42 17.59 -8.55
N SER A 160 27.80 17.87 -7.30
CA SER A 160 27.91 19.23 -6.75
C SER A 160 29.33 19.82 -6.81
N LEU A 161 30.27 19.11 -7.46
CA LEU A 161 31.71 19.47 -7.55
C LEU A 161 32.20 19.71 -8.98
N GLU A 162 31.30 19.79 -9.97
CA GLU A 162 31.58 20.24 -11.35
C GLU A 162 30.89 21.58 -11.62
#